data_AF-A0A8S2ZCJ7-F1
#
_entry.id   AF-A0A8S2ZCJ7-F1
#
_cell.length_a   1.000
_cell.length_b   1.000
_cell.length_c   1.000
_cell.angle_alpha   90.00
_cell.angle_beta   90.00
_cell.angle_gamma   90.00
#
_symmetry.space_group_name_H-M   'P 1'
#
loop_
_entity.id
_entity.type
_entity.pdbx_description
1 polymer ?
#
loop_
_entity_poly.entity_id
_entity_poly.type
_entity_poly.pdbx_seq_one_letter_code
_entity_poly.pdbx_strand_id
1 'polypeptide(L)'
;QLKDQPHVLLFLRNISELQFNLDGLIDTFKMENNEIDGIKTIVRNNHILSKWIVKQTILDIPASICENLNSDLNIPEKLRWAQQTELFFAAKYNNKDVIQKLEKLESVLFAYIPTKISQYELSVLVNANFLTNVNREQIHTNSMWNQWLFSQIPIEMYRWIGEMAKEAKWHAYVYDLVPSKLNLTSDMLAI
;
A
#
# COMPACT_ATOMS: atom_id res chain seq x y z
N GLN A 1 9.32 -11.83 -9.35
CA GLN A 1 8.73 -10.60 -8.81
C GLN A 1 7.42 -10.85 -8.08
N LEU A 2 6.32 -11.27 -8.75
CA LEU A 2 5.04 -11.48 -8.04
C LEU A 2 5.10 -12.57 -6.97
N LYS A 3 5.82 -13.66 -7.26
CA LYS A 3 6.10 -14.77 -6.32
C LYS A 3 6.88 -14.32 -5.08
N ASP A 4 7.72 -13.30 -5.22
CA ASP A 4 8.61 -12.79 -4.16
C ASP A 4 7.92 -11.72 -3.29
N GLN A 5 6.80 -11.17 -3.76
CA GLN A 5 6.03 -10.13 -3.09
C GLN A 5 4.54 -10.51 -3.03
N PRO A 6 4.19 -11.60 -2.30
CA PRO A 6 2.81 -12.10 -2.24
C PRO A 6 1.83 -11.12 -1.57
N HIS A 7 2.33 -10.09 -0.88
CA HIS A 7 1.53 -9.01 -0.29
C HIS A 7 0.80 -8.14 -1.31
N VAL A 8 1.09 -8.27 -2.62
CA VAL A 8 0.21 -7.73 -3.66
C VAL A 8 -1.24 -8.19 -3.51
N LEU A 9 -1.46 -9.42 -3.03
CA LEU A 9 -2.80 -9.98 -2.82
C LEU A 9 -3.68 -9.14 -1.88
N LEU A 10 -3.07 -8.33 -1.00
CA LEU A 10 -3.79 -7.43 -0.10
C LEU A 10 -4.56 -6.32 -0.85
N PHE A 11 -4.13 -6.02 -2.08
CA PHE A 11 -4.59 -4.86 -2.85
C PHE A 11 -5.35 -5.23 -4.13
N LEU A 12 -5.51 -6.53 -4.42
CA LEU A 12 -6.27 -7.00 -5.57
C LEU A 12 -7.76 -7.08 -5.24
N ARG A 13 -8.61 -6.40 -6.01
CA ARG A 13 -10.05 -6.29 -5.70
C ARG A 13 -10.83 -7.59 -5.82
N ASN A 14 -10.43 -8.49 -6.73
CA ASN A 14 -11.19 -9.69 -7.08
C ASN A 14 -10.34 -10.96 -7.14
N ILE A 15 -9.09 -10.88 -6.67
CA ILE A 15 -8.14 -12.00 -6.73
C ILE A 15 -7.66 -12.27 -5.31
N SER A 16 -8.12 -13.38 -4.75
CA SER A 16 -7.68 -13.87 -3.43
C SER A 16 -6.67 -15.02 -3.54
N GLU A 17 -6.41 -15.54 -4.74
CA GLU A 17 -5.54 -16.69 -4.96
C GLU A 17 -4.69 -16.54 -6.22
N LEU A 18 -3.41 -16.88 -6.11
CA LEU A 18 -2.45 -16.94 -7.21
C LEU A 18 -1.78 -18.32 -7.19
N GLN A 19 -1.82 -19.02 -8.32
CA GLN A 19 -1.15 -20.31 -8.50
C GLN A 19 -0.04 -20.17 -9.54
N PHE A 20 1.15 -20.63 -9.19
CA PHE A 20 2.30 -20.71 -10.09
C PHE A 20 2.59 -22.17 -10.37
N ASN A 21 2.47 -22.59 -11.63
CA ASN A 21 2.82 -23.92 -12.07
C ASN A 21 4.17 -23.84 -12.80
N LEU A 22 5.21 -24.41 -12.17
CA LEU A 22 6.55 -24.51 -12.74
C LEU A 22 6.98 -25.97 -12.72
N ASP A 23 7.20 -26.54 -13.89
CA ASP A 23 7.67 -27.92 -14.07
C ASP A 23 6.85 -28.98 -13.29
N GLY A 24 5.53 -28.78 -13.20
CA GLY A 24 4.60 -29.68 -12.50
C GLY A 24 4.50 -29.45 -10.99
N LEU A 25 5.31 -28.55 -10.41
CA LEU A 25 5.16 -28.08 -9.04
C LEU A 25 4.20 -26.89 -9.00
N ILE A 26 3.11 -27.04 -8.25
CA ILE A 26 2.13 -25.98 -8.02
C ILE A 26 2.46 -25.29 -6.72
N ASP A 27 2.73 -23.98 -6.80
CA ASP A 27 2.95 -23.11 -5.66
C ASP A 27 1.76 -22.14 -5.56
N THR A 28 1.01 -22.24 -4.47
CA THR A 28 -0.27 -21.53 -4.29
C THR A 28 -0.15 -20.50 -3.19
N PHE A 29 -0.50 -19.25 -3.50
CA PHE A 29 -0.61 -18.15 -2.56
C PHE A 29 -2.06 -17.74 -2.44
N LYS A 30 -2.57 -17.62 -1.20
CA LYS A 30 -3.94 -17.20 -0.92
C LYS A 30 -3.96 -16.04 0.08
N MET A 31 -4.96 -15.17 -0.06
CA MET A 31 -5.35 -14.19 0.94
C MET A 31 -6.66 -14.64 1.55
N GLU A 32 -6.60 -14.91 2.85
CA GLU A 32 -7.74 -15.28 3.68
C GLU A 32 -8.13 -14.06 4.52
N ASN A 33 -9.44 -13.81 4.63
CA ASN A 33 -9.98 -12.69 5.38
C ASN A 33 -10.70 -13.23 6.62
N ASN A 34 -10.24 -12.87 7.81
CA ASN A 34 -10.97 -13.18 9.04
C ASN A 34 -12.02 -12.09 9.28
N GLU A 35 -13.29 -12.42 9.08
CA GLU A 35 -14.39 -11.47 9.22
C GLU A 35 -14.61 -11.00 10.67
N ILE A 36 -14.15 -11.77 11.66
CA ILE A 36 -14.36 -11.46 13.08
C ILE A 36 -13.48 -10.30 13.53
N ASP A 37 -12.25 -10.22 13.04
CA ASP A 37 -11.28 -9.22 13.48
C ASP A 37 -10.67 -8.37 12.37
N GLY A 38 -11.12 -8.56 11.13
CA GLY A 38 -10.69 -7.82 9.96
C GLY A 38 -9.25 -8.13 9.51
N ILE A 39 -8.59 -9.14 10.08
CA ILE A 39 -7.21 -9.47 9.75
C ILE A 39 -7.15 -10.26 8.45
N LYS A 40 -6.27 -9.81 7.55
CA LYS A 40 -5.96 -10.51 6.31
C LYS A 40 -4.71 -11.36 6.48
N THR A 41 -4.80 -12.63 6.13
CA THR A 41 -3.71 -13.59 6.24
C THR A 41 -3.25 -14.02 4.86
N ILE A 42 -1.95 -13.94 4.60
CA ILE A 42 -1.34 -14.48 3.39
C ILE A 42 -0.81 -15.86 3.70
N VAL A 43 -1.23 -16.84 2.91
CA VAL A 43 -0.91 -18.26 3.06
C VAL A 43 -0.19 -18.75 1.80
N ARG A 44 0.85 -19.57 1.96
CA ARG A 44 1.50 -20.29 0.85
C ARG A 44 1.45 -21.78 1.13
N ASN A 45 0.84 -22.55 0.23
CA ASN A 45 0.67 -24.01 0.38
C ASN A 45 0.18 -24.40 1.79
N ASN A 46 -0.85 -23.72 2.29
CA ASN A 46 -1.44 -23.89 3.62
C ASN A 46 -0.58 -23.47 4.84
N HIS A 47 0.57 -22.84 4.60
CA HIS A 47 1.39 -22.25 5.65
C HIS A 47 1.21 -20.73 5.70
N ILE A 48 0.93 -20.19 6.88
CA ILE A 48 0.82 -18.73 7.09
C ILE A 48 2.18 -18.09 6.83
N LEU A 49 2.23 -17.16 5.88
CA LEU A 49 3.40 -16.33 5.60
C LEU A 49 3.38 -15.04 6.43
N SER A 50 2.23 -14.37 6.49
CA SER A 50 2.09 -13.08 7.17
C SER A 50 0.63 -12.73 7.45
N LYS A 51 0.40 -11.82 8.39
CA LYS A 51 -0.92 -11.27 8.70
C LYS A 51 -0.87 -9.75 8.63
N TRP A 52 -1.99 -9.15 8.27
CA TRP A 52 -2.08 -7.73 7.92
C TRP A 52 -3.39 -7.12 8.38
N ILE A 53 -3.32 -5.89 8.85
CA ILE A 53 -4.48 -5.02 9.06
C ILE A 53 -4.49 -4.06 7.88
N VAL A 54 -5.57 -4.05 7.10
CA VAL A 54 -5.66 -3.26 5.87
C VAL A 54 -6.73 -2.19 6.00
N LYS A 55 -6.38 -0.95 5.66
CA LYS A 55 -7.31 0.18 5.56
C LYS A 55 -7.39 0.62 4.11
N GLN A 56 -8.61 0.77 3.62
CA GLN A 56 -8.91 1.49 2.39
C GLN A 56 -9.50 2.85 2.75
N THR A 57 -9.00 3.88 2.08
CA THR A 57 -9.52 5.25 2.14
C THR A 57 -9.89 5.69 0.73
N ILE A 58 -11.09 6.26 0.58
CA ILE A 58 -11.51 6.95 -0.65
C ILE A 58 -11.15 8.42 -0.51
N LEU A 59 -10.49 8.98 -1.53
CA LEU A 59 -10.08 10.38 -1.57
C LEU A 59 -10.79 11.08 -2.72
N ASP A 60 -11.47 12.18 -2.41
CA ASP A 60 -12.00 13.09 -3.42
C ASP A 60 -10.84 13.86 -4.06
N ILE A 61 -10.80 13.87 -5.40
CA ILE A 61 -9.73 14.53 -6.14
C ILE A 61 -10.07 16.03 -6.24
N PRO A 62 -9.19 16.94 -5.78
CA PRO A 62 -9.43 18.37 -5.90
C PRO A 62 -9.55 18.81 -7.37
N ALA A 63 -10.41 19.79 -7.64
CA ALA A 63 -10.64 20.30 -9.00
C ALA A 63 -9.33 20.71 -9.71
N SER A 64 -8.40 21.34 -8.99
CA SER A 64 -7.08 21.73 -9.53
C SER A 64 -6.24 20.55 -10.01
N ILE A 65 -6.36 19.38 -9.36
CA ILE A 65 -5.68 18.15 -9.77
C ILE A 65 -6.39 17.55 -10.98
N CYS A 66 -7.73 17.53 -11.01
CA CYS A 66 -8.51 17.09 -12.17
C CYS A 66 -8.19 17.90 -13.43
N GLU A 67 -8.09 19.23 -13.32
CA GLU A 67 -7.70 20.11 -14.42
C GLU A 67 -6.31 19.77 -14.96
N ASN A 68 -5.35 19.51 -14.06
CA ASN A 68 -4.00 19.11 -14.46
C ASN A 68 -4.00 17.76 -15.21
N LEU A 69 -4.74 16.76 -14.72
CA LEU A 69 -4.83 15.43 -15.35
C LEU A 69 -5.46 15.49 -16.75
N ASN A 70 -6.41 16.38 -16.97
CA ASN A 70 -7.04 16.59 -18.28
C ASN A 70 -6.07 17.21 -19.31
N SER A 71 -5.09 17.98 -18.86
CA SER A 71 -4.11 18.63 -19.72
C SER A 71 -2.94 17.73 -20.14
N ASP A 72 -2.69 16.64 -19.41
CA ASP A 72 -1.57 15.72 -19.68
C ASP A 72 -2.01 14.51 -20.53
N LEU A 73 -1.48 14.45 -21.76
CA LEU A 73 -1.76 13.39 -22.73
C LEU A 73 -1.17 12.03 -22.31
N ASN A 74 -0.19 12.00 -21.41
CA ASN A 74 0.49 10.79 -20.97
C ASN A 74 -0.18 10.11 -19.77
N ILE A 75 -1.26 10.70 -19.25
CA ILE A 75 -2.03 10.14 -18.14
C ILE A 75 -2.96 9.03 -18.64
N PRO A 76 -3.03 7.87 -17.95
CA PRO A 76 -4.00 6.83 -18.28
C PRO A 76 -5.44 7.35 -18.29
N GLU A 77 -6.22 6.96 -19.30
CA GLU A 77 -7.60 7.44 -19.49
C GLU A 77 -8.49 7.26 -18.26
N LYS A 78 -8.35 6.13 -17.55
CA LYS A 78 -9.10 5.88 -16.31
C LYS A 78 -8.84 6.91 -15.22
N LEU A 79 -7.62 7.46 -15.16
CA LEU A 79 -7.26 8.48 -14.18
C LEU A 79 -7.73 9.87 -14.63
N ARG A 80 -7.73 10.14 -15.94
CA ARG A 80 -8.15 11.44 -16.50
C ARG A 80 -9.58 11.84 -16.09
N TRP A 81 -10.50 10.86 -16.03
CA TRP A 81 -11.91 11.10 -15.70
C TRP A 81 -12.27 10.79 -14.25
N ALA A 82 -11.30 10.40 -13.42
CA ALA A 82 -11.55 10.04 -12.04
C ALA A 82 -11.93 11.28 -11.21
N GLN A 83 -12.99 11.16 -10.41
CA GLN A 83 -13.35 12.16 -9.38
C GLN A 83 -12.88 11.73 -7.99
N GLN A 84 -12.63 10.42 -7.84
CA GLN A 84 -12.17 9.81 -6.61
C GLN A 84 -11.04 8.85 -6.91
N THR A 85 -10.17 8.67 -5.92
CA THR A 85 -9.14 7.64 -5.94
C THR A 85 -9.12 6.87 -4.63
N GLU A 86 -8.35 5.80 -4.59
CA GLU A 86 -8.19 4.96 -3.42
C GLU A 86 -6.75 5.00 -2.93
N LEU A 87 -6.61 5.05 -1.62
CA LEU A 87 -5.36 4.89 -0.91
C LEU A 87 -5.52 3.73 0.06
N PHE A 88 -4.63 2.76 -0.03
CA PHE A 88 -4.61 1.59 0.83
C PHE A 88 -3.38 1.62 1.72
N PHE A 89 -3.58 1.25 2.97
CA PHE A 89 -2.51 1.00 3.93
C PHE A 89 -2.58 -0.44 4.41
N ALA A 90 -1.44 -1.09 4.60
CA ALA A 90 -1.37 -2.39 5.27
C ALA A 90 -0.29 -2.41 6.35
N ALA A 91 -0.72 -2.55 7.61
CA ALA A 91 0.15 -2.70 8.77
C ALA A 91 0.39 -4.20 9.04
N LYS A 92 1.65 -4.56 9.26
CA LYS A 92 2.04 -5.95 9.52
C LYS A 92 1.59 -6.35 10.93
N TYR A 93 1.05 -7.55 11.05
CA TYR A 93 0.56 -8.10 12.29
C TYR A 93 1.21 -9.46 12.54
N ASN A 94 1.76 -9.67 13.72
CA ASN A 94 2.50 -10.89 14.02
C ASN A 94 1.66 -11.93 14.77
N ASN A 95 2.26 -13.12 14.97
CA ASN A 95 1.61 -14.23 15.66
C ASN A 95 1.47 -14.04 17.18
N LYS A 96 2.02 -12.96 17.75
CA LYS A 96 1.87 -12.59 19.16
C LYS A 96 0.78 -11.54 19.35
N ASP A 97 -0.03 -11.31 18.33
CA ASP A 97 -1.08 -10.31 18.32
C ASP A 97 -0.59 -8.86 18.45
N VAL A 98 0.57 -8.57 17.84
CA VAL A 98 1.23 -7.26 17.90
C VAL A 98 1.44 -6.68 16.51
N ILE A 99 1.14 -5.38 16.36
CA ILE A 99 1.46 -4.59 15.17
C ILE A 99 2.98 -4.43 15.06
N GLN A 100 3.52 -4.59 13.86
CA GLN A 100 4.95 -4.43 13.59
C GLN A 100 5.19 -3.36 12.54
N LYS A 101 6.16 -2.49 12.80
CA LYS A 101 6.74 -1.62 11.79
C LYS A 101 7.44 -2.46 10.72
N LEU A 102 7.29 -2.05 9.46
CA LEU A 102 8.03 -2.67 8.36
C LEU A 102 9.54 -2.42 8.46
N GLU A 103 10.31 -3.43 8.07
CA GLU A 103 11.74 -3.24 7.82
C GLU A 103 11.95 -2.46 6.51
N LYS A 104 13.11 -1.81 6.34
CA LYS A 104 13.39 -0.93 5.18
C LYS A 104 13.13 -1.59 3.83
N LEU A 105 13.50 -2.86 3.69
CA LEU A 105 13.32 -3.63 2.44
C LEU A 105 11.88 -4.11 2.23
N GLU A 106 11.06 -4.14 3.28
CA GLU A 106 9.64 -4.50 3.22
C GLU A 106 8.76 -3.30 2.88
N SER A 107 9.23 -2.07 3.11
CA SER A 107 8.53 -0.81 2.86
C SER A 107 8.46 -0.45 1.36
N VAL A 108 7.91 -1.34 0.54
CA VAL A 108 7.74 -1.10 -0.89
C VAL A 108 6.43 -0.38 -1.15
N LEU A 109 6.45 0.64 -2.01
CA LEU A 109 5.24 1.26 -2.55
C LEU A 109 4.59 0.39 -3.61
N PHE A 110 3.27 0.36 -3.61
CA PHE A 110 2.48 -0.40 -4.56
C PHE A 110 1.73 0.52 -5.52
N ALA A 111 1.75 0.14 -6.79
CA ALA A 111 0.97 0.76 -7.85
C ALA A 111 0.06 -0.30 -8.49
N TYR A 112 -0.83 -0.86 -7.67
CA TYR A 112 -1.62 -2.10 -7.86
C TYR A 112 -0.81 -3.39 -8.01
N ILE A 113 0.43 -3.27 -8.48
CA ILE A 113 1.43 -4.32 -8.65
C ILE A 113 2.66 -3.90 -7.84
N PRO A 114 3.48 -4.85 -7.34
CA PRO A 114 4.69 -4.50 -6.65
C PRO A 114 5.61 -3.62 -7.50
N THR A 115 6.17 -2.58 -6.87
CA THR A 115 7.23 -1.76 -7.48
C THR A 115 8.58 -2.14 -6.86
N LYS A 116 9.66 -1.49 -7.31
CA LYS A 116 10.97 -1.56 -6.63
C LYS A 116 11.25 -0.32 -5.78
N ILE A 117 10.24 0.49 -5.48
CA ILE A 117 10.38 1.79 -4.82
C ILE A 117 10.24 1.59 -3.30
N SER A 118 11.36 1.59 -2.58
CA SER A 118 11.41 1.45 -1.11
C SER A 118 12.07 2.63 -0.38
N GLN A 119 12.52 3.64 -1.12
CA GLN A 119 13.30 4.77 -0.60
C GLN A 119 12.58 5.64 0.46
N TYR A 120 11.25 5.55 0.55
CA TYR A 120 10.45 6.35 1.48
C TYR A 120 10.34 5.73 2.88
N GLU A 121 10.71 4.45 3.05
CA GLU A 121 10.77 3.72 4.34
C GLU A 121 9.55 3.93 5.27
N LEU A 122 8.36 3.92 4.69
CA LEU A 122 7.08 3.95 5.39
C LEU A 122 6.95 2.75 6.35
N SER A 123 6.33 2.98 7.50
CA SER A 123 6.09 1.96 8.53
C SER A 123 5.05 0.91 8.13
N VAL A 124 4.32 1.14 7.04
CA VAL A 124 3.24 0.32 6.49
C VAL A 124 3.38 0.22 4.98
N LEU A 125 2.77 -0.80 4.37
CA LEU A 125 2.67 -0.87 2.92
C LEU A 125 1.64 0.17 2.46
N VAL A 126 1.95 0.87 1.37
CA VAL A 126 1.03 1.83 0.75
C VAL A 126 0.78 1.44 -0.68
N ASN A 127 -0.49 1.31 -1.05
CA ASN A 127 -0.92 1.11 -2.43
C ASN A 127 -1.83 2.25 -2.88
N ALA A 128 -1.52 2.82 -4.03
CA ALA A 128 -2.37 3.78 -4.73
C ALA A 128 -2.10 3.71 -6.24
N ASN A 129 -2.84 4.44 -7.04
CA ASN A 129 -2.59 4.63 -8.47
C ASN A 129 -1.44 5.62 -8.75
N PHE A 130 -0.26 5.35 -8.19
CA PHE A 130 0.94 6.13 -8.51
C PHE A 130 1.32 6.02 -9.99
N LEU A 131 1.74 7.13 -10.56
CA LEU A 131 2.34 7.17 -11.90
C LEU A 131 3.83 6.82 -11.78
N THR A 132 4.24 5.73 -12.42
CA THR A 132 5.62 5.25 -12.40
C THR A 132 6.22 5.29 -13.80
N ASN A 133 7.54 5.17 -13.87
CA ASN A 133 8.22 4.89 -15.13
C ASN A 133 7.82 3.50 -15.68
N VAL A 134 8.17 3.23 -16.95
CA VAL A 134 7.83 1.99 -17.66
C VAL A 134 8.28 0.75 -16.88
N ASN A 135 9.46 0.81 -16.27
CA ASN A 135 10.05 -0.31 -15.54
C ASN A 135 9.53 -0.44 -14.10
N ARG A 136 8.70 0.50 -13.61
CA ARG A 136 8.15 0.55 -12.24
C ARG A 136 9.22 0.53 -11.14
N GLU A 137 10.38 1.12 -11.45
CA GLU A 137 11.50 1.26 -10.51
C GLU A 137 11.56 2.67 -9.92
N GLN A 138 10.90 3.63 -10.57
CA GLN A 138 10.86 5.02 -10.13
C GLN A 138 9.44 5.58 -10.25
N ILE A 139 9.11 6.45 -9.31
CA ILE A 139 7.88 7.24 -9.33
C ILE A 139 8.11 8.55 -10.10
N HIS A 140 7.09 9.04 -10.80
CA HIS A 140 7.15 10.35 -11.45
C HIS A 140 7.00 11.46 -10.41
N THR A 141 8.10 11.84 -9.76
CA THR A 141 8.15 12.85 -8.69
C THR A 141 7.67 14.25 -9.10
N ASN A 142 7.80 14.59 -10.39
CA ASN A 142 7.35 15.87 -10.95
C ASN A 142 5.85 15.90 -11.29
N SER A 143 5.14 14.78 -11.16
CA SER A 143 3.72 14.73 -11.43
C SER A 143 2.93 15.35 -10.27
N MET A 144 2.10 16.35 -10.57
CA MET A 144 1.19 16.93 -9.57
C MET A 144 0.26 15.87 -8.95
N TRP A 145 -0.10 14.84 -9.73
CA TRP A 145 -0.86 13.70 -9.23
C TRP A 145 -0.14 12.98 -8.09
N ASN A 146 1.11 12.58 -8.31
CA ASN A 146 1.89 11.86 -7.31
C ASN A 146 2.22 12.75 -6.11
N GLN A 147 2.54 14.03 -6.34
CA GLN A 147 2.76 15.00 -5.25
C GLN A 147 1.52 15.14 -4.39
N TRP A 148 0.34 15.27 -5.01
CA TRP A 148 -0.91 15.31 -4.28
C TRP A 148 -1.17 14.00 -3.52
N LEU A 149 -1.08 12.83 -4.15
CA LEU A 149 -1.22 11.54 -3.45
C LEU A 149 -0.28 11.41 -2.26
N PHE A 150 1.00 11.75 -2.43
CA PHE A 150 1.99 11.71 -1.36
C PHE A 150 1.65 12.65 -0.22
N SER A 151 1.10 13.84 -0.50
CA SER A 151 0.62 14.74 0.55
C SER A 151 -0.51 14.14 1.38
N GLN A 152 -1.32 13.24 0.80
CA GLN A 152 -2.42 12.57 1.49
C GLN A 152 -1.95 11.39 2.34
N ILE A 153 -0.85 10.72 1.98
CA ILE A 153 -0.29 9.57 2.72
C ILE A 153 -0.15 9.85 4.22
N PRO A 154 0.60 10.88 4.68
CA PRO A 154 0.75 11.12 6.12
C PRO A 154 -0.58 11.48 6.77
N ILE A 155 -1.41 12.31 6.13
CA ILE A 155 -2.71 12.76 6.67
C ILE A 155 -3.61 11.56 6.97
N GLU A 156 -3.77 10.68 5.99
CA GLU A 156 -4.64 9.51 6.10
C GLU A 156 -4.05 8.42 6.98
N MET A 157 -2.72 8.26 6.97
CA MET A 157 -2.04 7.32 7.86
C MET A 157 -2.20 7.74 9.33
N TYR A 158 -2.00 9.02 9.67
CA TYR A 158 -2.22 9.51 11.03
C TYR A 158 -3.68 9.41 11.46
N ARG A 159 -4.62 9.68 10.55
CA ARG A 159 -6.05 9.48 10.81
C ARG A 159 -6.34 8.03 11.15
N TRP A 160 -5.82 7.09 10.35
CA TRP A 160 -6.00 5.66 10.57
C TRP A 160 -5.35 5.19 11.88
N ILE A 161 -4.14 5.64 12.20
CA ILE A 161 -3.50 5.38 13.50
C ILE A 161 -4.38 5.88 14.65
N GLY A 162 -4.96 7.08 14.52
CA GLY A 162 -5.87 7.64 15.52
C GLY A 162 -7.20 6.86 15.66
N GLU A 163 -7.70 6.27 14.59
CA GLU A 163 -8.84 5.34 14.64
C GLU A 163 -8.47 4.06 15.40
N MET A 164 -7.37 3.42 15.00
CA MET A 164 -6.87 2.19 15.63
C MET A 164 -6.54 2.39 17.11
N ALA A 165 -6.01 3.55 17.50
CA ALA A 165 -5.68 3.87 18.89
C ALA A 165 -6.91 3.90 19.83
N LYS A 166 -8.13 4.05 19.29
CA LYS A 166 -9.38 3.97 20.07
C LYS A 166 -9.79 2.53 20.37
N GLU A 167 -9.27 1.56 19.62
CA GLU A 167 -9.53 0.14 19.83
C GLU A 167 -8.55 -0.42 20.86
N ALA A 168 -9.07 -0.96 21.96
CA ALA A 168 -8.26 -1.54 23.03
C ALA A 168 -7.27 -2.62 22.52
N LYS A 169 -7.66 -3.32 21.45
CA LYS A 169 -6.84 -4.36 20.80
C LYS A 169 -5.52 -3.82 20.25
N TRP A 170 -5.50 -2.59 19.71
CA TRP A 170 -4.35 -2.04 19.00
C TRP A 170 -3.58 -0.97 19.79
N HIS A 171 -4.22 -0.41 20.82
CA HIS A 171 -3.75 0.77 21.56
C HIS A 171 -2.27 0.72 21.96
N ALA A 172 -1.77 -0.43 22.43
CA ALA A 172 -0.41 -0.55 22.94
C ALA A 172 0.68 -0.49 21.87
N TYR A 173 0.36 -0.79 20.61
CA TYR A 173 1.36 -0.99 19.54
C TYR A 173 1.14 -0.11 18.32
N VAL A 174 -0.03 0.51 18.19
CA VAL A 174 -0.36 1.35 17.02
C VAL A 174 0.60 2.54 16.87
N TYR A 175 1.14 3.05 17.97
CA TYR A 175 2.07 4.17 17.94
C TYR A 175 3.43 3.82 17.31
N ASP A 176 3.79 2.54 17.22
CA ASP A 176 5.00 2.09 16.50
C ASP A 176 4.89 2.33 14.98
N LEU A 177 3.68 2.56 14.47
CA LEU A 177 3.44 2.96 13.08
C LEU A 177 3.74 4.43 12.83
N VAL A 178 3.84 5.26 13.87
CA VAL A 178 4.20 6.67 13.71
C VAL A 178 5.67 6.74 13.24
N PRO A 179 5.96 7.41 12.11
CA PRO A 179 7.33 7.53 11.63
C PRO A 179 8.23 8.20 12.68
N SER A 180 9.27 7.48 13.11
CA SER A 180 10.26 7.97 14.09
C SER A 180 11.24 9.00 13.49
N LYS A 181 11.31 9.09 12.15
CA LYS A 181 12.11 10.05 11.39
C LYS A 181 11.37 10.39 10.12
N LEU A 182 11.31 11.69 9.79
CA LEU A 182 10.91 12.14 8.46
C LEU A 182 12.11 11.89 7.54
N ASN A 183 11.99 10.92 6.64
CA ASN A 183 13.01 10.71 5.62
C ASN A 183 12.79 11.78 4.56
N LEU A 184 13.40 12.94 4.79
CA LEU A 184 13.49 14.01 3.82
C LEU A 184 14.41 13.52 2.68
N THR A 185 13.86 12.75 1.75
CA THR A 185 14.48 12.54 0.44
C THR A 185 14.63 13.91 -0.22
N SER A 186 15.67 14.14 -1.01
CA SER A 186 15.84 15.45 -1.68
C SER A 186 14.87 15.64 -2.86
N ASP A 187 13.88 14.77 -3.03
CA ASP A 187 12.92 14.80 -4.11
C ASP A 187 11.62 15.51 -3.67
N MET A 188 10.80 15.94 -4.64
CA MET A 188 9.55 16.67 -4.38
C MET A 188 8.47 15.84 -3.66
N LEU A 189 8.76 14.59 -3.29
CA LEU A 189 7.85 13.67 -2.61
C LEU A 189 8.28 13.38 -1.16
N ALA A 190 9.23 14.15 -0.62
CA ALA A 190 9.63 14.04 0.78
C ALA A 190 8.41 14.15 1.72
N ILE A 191 8.27 13.18 2.62
CA ILE A 191 7.23 13.12 3.66
C ILE A 191 7.86 13.35 5.02
#